data_AF-A0A958X6A2-F1
#
_entry.id   AF-A0A958X6A2-F1
#
_cell.length_a   1.000
_cell.length_b   1.000
_cell.length_c   1.000
_cell.angle_alpha   90.00
_cell.angle_beta   90.00
_cell.angle_gamma   90.00
#
_symmetry.space_group_name_H-M   'P 1'
#
loop_
_entity.id
_entity.type
_entity.pdbx_description
1 polymer ?
#
loop_
_entity_poly.entity_id
_entity_poly.type
_entity_poly.pdbx_seq_one_letter_code
_entity_poly.pdbx_strand_id
1 'polypeptide(L)'
;MNKESFWKIMLETNKESGGESEAQQELIAQKLSEISPDEIIIFDNIFQEFMNKAYDWKLWAAAYIVNGGCSDDCFMDFRGWLIAQGEEIYNNALTDPDGLSALDNLVEDMEWEGYGYLAMTVYEKKTGHEMPMNQETNHSSDPSGEQWDEDELESLLPKLSQKHGW
;
A
#
# COMPACT_ATOMS: atom_id res chain seq x y z
N MET A 1 -6.37 -18.71 0.06
CA MET A 1 -6.19 -17.94 -1.19
C MET A 1 -4.76 -17.99 -1.73
N ASN A 2 -4.52 -17.48 -2.94
CA ASN A 2 -3.21 -17.30 -3.58
C ASN A 2 -3.03 -15.83 -4.05
N LYS A 3 -1.85 -15.46 -4.58
CA LYS A 3 -1.55 -14.09 -5.03
C LYS A 3 -2.50 -13.58 -6.13
N GLU A 4 -2.89 -14.44 -7.06
CA GLU A 4 -3.87 -14.09 -8.11
C GLU A 4 -5.21 -13.69 -7.50
N SER A 5 -5.69 -14.45 -6.52
CA SER A 5 -6.95 -14.16 -5.81
C SER A 5 -6.86 -12.89 -4.96
N PHE A 6 -5.70 -12.66 -4.33
CA PHE A 6 -5.42 -11.43 -3.58
C PHE A 6 -5.50 -10.21 -4.49
N TRP A 7 -4.80 -10.22 -5.62
CA TRP A 7 -4.81 -9.10 -6.56
C TRP A 7 -6.18 -8.88 -7.19
N LYS A 8 -6.93 -9.95 -7.42
CA LYS A 8 -8.32 -9.85 -7.86
C LYS A 8 -9.18 -9.09 -6.85
N ILE A 9 -9.04 -9.34 -5.55
CA ILE A 9 -9.75 -8.58 -4.50
C ILE A 9 -9.37 -7.10 -4.58
N MET A 10 -8.07 -6.77 -4.63
CA MET A 10 -7.61 -5.38 -4.70
C MET A 10 -8.15 -4.65 -5.92
N LEU A 11 -8.03 -5.26 -7.10
CA LEU A 11 -8.48 -4.65 -8.36
C LEU A 11 -10.00 -4.47 -8.42
N GLU A 12 -10.78 -5.48 -8.00
CA GLU A 12 -12.24 -5.39 -8.00
C GLU A 12 -12.73 -4.31 -7.03
N THR A 13 -12.18 -4.26 -5.82
CA THR A 13 -12.59 -3.28 -4.80
C THR A 13 -12.20 -1.86 -5.19
N ASN A 14 -11.01 -1.64 -5.77
CA ASN A 14 -10.58 -0.34 -6.30
C ASN A 14 -11.55 0.17 -7.39
N LYS A 15 -11.92 -0.73 -8.31
CA LYS A 15 -12.86 -0.39 -9.39
C LYS A 15 -14.26 -0.09 -8.87
N GLU A 16 -14.74 -0.86 -7.90
CA GLU A 16 -16.08 -0.72 -7.32
C GLU A 16 -16.19 0.52 -6.42
N SER A 17 -15.12 0.90 -5.71
CA SER A 17 -15.05 2.15 -4.94
C SER A 17 -14.87 3.40 -5.81
N GLY A 18 -14.49 3.23 -7.09
CA GLY A 18 -14.16 4.35 -7.96
C GLY A 18 -12.84 5.03 -7.59
N GLY A 19 -11.93 4.33 -6.90
CA GLY A 19 -10.66 4.87 -6.43
C GLY A 19 -10.72 5.57 -5.07
N GLU A 20 -11.90 5.64 -4.45
CA GLU A 20 -12.10 6.21 -3.11
C GLU A 20 -11.59 5.26 -2.03
N SER A 21 -10.68 5.73 -1.17
CA SER A 21 -9.95 4.87 -0.25
C SER A 21 -10.83 4.30 0.86
N GLU A 22 -11.62 5.12 1.56
CA GLU A 22 -12.54 4.63 2.60
C GLU A 22 -13.52 3.57 2.05
N ALA A 23 -14.15 3.87 0.92
CA ALA A 23 -15.08 2.96 0.27
C ALA A 23 -14.39 1.65 -0.16
N GLN A 24 -13.15 1.72 -0.65
CA GLN A 24 -12.39 0.53 -1.01
C GLN A 24 -12.09 -0.33 0.23
N GLN A 25 -11.69 0.28 1.34
CA GLN A 25 -11.41 -0.43 2.59
C GLN A 25 -12.65 -1.17 3.11
N GLU A 26 -13.83 -0.55 3.04
CA GLU A 26 -15.10 -1.20 3.39
C GLU A 26 -15.39 -2.42 2.49
N LEU A 27 -15.19 -2.29 1.18
CA LEU A 27 -15.40 -3.36 0.22
C LEU A 27 -14.41 -4.53 0.40
N ILE A 28 -13.15 -4.22 0.69
CA ILE A 28 -12.14 -5.24 1.05
C ILE A 28 -12.60 -5.95 2.32
N ALA A 29 -12.98 -5.20 3.37
CA ALA A 29 -13.44 -5.78 4.62
C ALA A 29 -14.66 -6.70 4.43
N GLN A 30 -15.60 -6.30 3.58
CA GLN A 30 -16.75 -7.13 3.22
C GLN A 30 -16.31 -8.44 2.55
N LYS A 31 -15.46 -8.38 1.52
CA LYS A 31 -14.95 -9.59 0.84
C LYS A 31 -14.18 -10.51 1.79
N LEU A 32 -13.36 -9.94 2.67
CA LEU A 32 -12.64 -10.70 3.70
C LEU A 32 -13.59 -11.35 4.72
N SER A 33 -14.71 -10.71 5.04
CA SER A 33 -15.72 -11.27 5.96
C SER A 33 -16.43 -12.50 5.40
N GLU A 34 -16.41 -12.70 4.08
CA GLU A 34 -17.07 -13.82 3.39
C GLU A 34 -16.17 -15.07 3.27
N ILE A 35 -14.84 -14.92 3.37
CA ILE A 35 -13.87 -16.03 3.27
C ILE A 35 -13.50 -16.63 4.64
N SER A 36 -12.85 -17.79 4.67
CA SER A 36 -12.50 -18.44 5.95
C SER A 36 -11.43 -17.67 6.75
N PRO A 37 -11.38 -17.79 8.10
CA PRO A 37 -10.33 -17.17 8.91
C PRO A 37 -8.91 -17.52 8.47
N ASP A 38 -8.67 -18.77 8.08
CA ASP A 38 -7.37 -19.21 7.54
C ASP A 38 -7.01 -18.47 6.25
N GLU A 39 -7.99 -18.17 5.41
CA GLU A 39 -7.75 -17.38 4.20
C GLU A 39 -7.52 -15.89 4.48
N ILE A 40 -8.10 -15.33 5.54
CA ILE A 40 -7.79 -13.96 6.00
C ILE A 40 -6.33 -13.87 6.46
N ILE A 41 -5.83 -14.88 7.19
CA ILE A 41 -4.42 -14.96 7.57
C ILE A 41 -3.53 -15.03 6.32
N ILE A 42 -3.91 -15.85 5.32
CA ILE A 42 -3.14 -15.94 4.07
C ILE A 42 -3.17 -14.61 3.30
N PHE A 43 -4.29 -13.90 3.30
CA PHE A 43 -4.39 -12.56 2.70
C PHE A 43 -3.41 -11.60 3.35
N ASP A 44 -3.40 -11.54 4.68
CA ASP A 44 -2.49 -10.68 5.46
C ASP A 44 -1.02 -11.00 5.15
N ASN A 45 -0.66 -12.28 5.13
CA ASN A 45 0.69 -12.72 4.78
C ASN A 45 1.14 -12.26 3.40
N ILE A 46 0.24 -12.32 2.41
CA ILE A 46 0.51 -11.83 1.05
C ILE A 46 0.64 -10.31 1.05
N PHE A 47 -0.24 -9.60 1.76
CA PHE A 47 -0.18 -8.15 1.90
C PHE A 47 1.16 -7.70 2.50
N GLN A 48 1.57 -8.31 3.60
CA GLN A 48 2.85 -8.02 4.28
C GLN A 48 4.07 -8.35 3.39
N GLU A 49 4.00 -9.37 2.54
CA GLU A 49 5.04 -9.65 1.54
C GLU A 49 5.20 -8.47 0.56
N PHE A 50 4.09 -7.88 0.11
CA PHE A 50 4.11 -6.71 -0.78
C PHE A 50 4.47 -5.41 -0.06
N MET A 51 4.08 -5.24 1.21
CA MET A 51 4.54 -4.11 2.04
C MET A 51 6.06 -4.10 2.17
N ASN A 52 6.67 -5.27 2.36
CA ASN A 52 8.12 -5.43 2.46
C ASN A 52 8.83 -5.15 1.13
N LYS A 53 8.26 -5.61 0.01
CA LYS A 53 8.81 -5.35 -1.32
C LYS A 53 8.75 -3.89 -1.72
N ALA A 54 7.76 -3.15 -1.24
CA ALA A 54 7.62 -1.72 -1.48
C ALA A 54 8.40 -0.86 -0.47
N TYR A 55 9.11 -1.47 0.48
CA TYR A 55 9.93 -0.74 1.44
C TYR A 55 11.27 -0.32 0.82
N ASP A 56 11.20 0.73 -0.01
CA ASP A 56 12.30 1.23 -0.83
C ASP A 56 12.42 2.76 -0.72
N TRP A 57 13.65 3.27 -0.66
CA TRP A 57 13.92 4.71 -0.53
C TRP A 57 13.34 5.54 -1.66
N LYS A 58 13.33 5.03 -2.90
CA LYS A 58 12.81 5.79 -4.05
C LYS A 58 11.28 5.85 -4.06
N LEU A 59 10.60 4.83 -3.52
CA LEU A 59 9.16 4.91 -3.26
C LEU A 59 8.84 5.84 -2.09
N TRP A 60 9.71 5.91 -1.08
CA TRP A 60 9.57 6.88 -0.02
C TRP A 60 9.72 8.31 -0.56
N ALA A 61 10.68 8.57 -1.47
CA ALA A 61 10.77 9.86 -2.15
C ALA A 61 9.45 10.26 -2.83
N ALA A 62 8.78 9.30 -3.48
CA ALA A 62 7.47 9.55 -4.10
C ALA A 62 6.41 9.92 -3.06
N ALA A 63 6.32 9.17 -1.96
CA ALA A 63 5.41 9.49 -0.85
C ALA A 63 5.72 10.85 -0.21
N TYR A 64 7.00 11.20 -0.07
CA TYR A 64 7.47 12.46 0.49
C TYR A 64 7.07 13.65 -0.38
N ILE A 65 7.29 13.56 -1.70
CA ILE A 65 6.88 14.59 -2.65
C ILE A 65 5.35 14.78 -2.62
N VAL A 66 4.60 13.68 -2.67
CA VAL A 66 3.13 13.73 -2.71
C VAL A 66 2.55 14.40 -1.47
N ASN A 67 3.13 14.19 -0.29
CA ASN A 67 2.59 14.66 0.99
C ASN A 67 3.24 15.94 1.54
N GLY A 68 4.22 16.54 0.83
CA GLY A 68 4.95 17.69 1.37
C GLY A 68 5.89 17.32 2.53
N GLY A 69 6.31 16.06 2.61
CA GLY A 69 7.01 15.42 3.73
C GLY A 69 6.38 14.08 4.10
N CYS A 70 7.16 13.12 4.64
CA CYS A 70 6.62 11.80 4.99
C CYS A 70 7.45 11.09 6.06
N SER A 71 6.81 10.78 7.19
CA SER A 71 7.36 9.93 8.27
C SER A 71 7.30 8.44 7.91
N ASP A 72 7.83 7.58 8.78
CA ASP A 72 7.69 6.12 8.68
C ASP A 72 6.22 5.68 8.58
N ASP A 73 5.34 6.27 9.41
CA ASP A 73 3.91 5.97 9.43
C ASP A 73 3.25 6.38 8.11
N CYS A 74 3.51 7.62 7.65
CA CYS A 74 3.06 8.08 6.33
C CYS A 74 3.51 7.13 5.21
N PHE A 75 4.75 6.62 5.26
CA PHE A 75 5.25 5.73 4.23
C PHE A 75 4.68 4.31 4.35
N MET A 76 4.35 3.84 5.55
CA MET A 76 3.55 2.62 5.74
C MET A 76 2.20 2.76 5.04
N ASP A 77 1.50 3.86 5.26
CA ASP A 77 0.17 4.06 4.71
C ASP A 77 0.20 4.17 3.18
N PHE A 78 1.17 4.92 2.64
CA PHE A 78 1.39 5.03 1.20
C PHE A 78 1.62 3.66 0.53
N ARG A 79 2.39 2.76 1.16
CA ARG A 79 2.61 1.41 0.63
C ARG A 79 1.32 0.58 0.66
N GLY A 80 0.52 0.72 1.71
CA GLY A 80 -0.80 0.08 1.79
C GLY A 80 -1.74 0.55 0.67
N TRP A 81 -1.80 1.86 0.43
CA TRP A 81 -2.53 2.43 -0.70
C TRP A 81 -2.01 1.96 -2.05
N LEU A 82 -0.69 1.89 -2.23
CA LEU A 82 -0.09 1.45 -3.49
C LEU A 82 -0.48 0.01 -3.83
N ILE A 83 -0.55 -0.87 -2.83
CA ILE A 83 -1.07 -2.24 -2.99
C ILE A 83 -2.56 -2.21 -3.36
N ALA A 84 -3.35 -1.34 -2.74
CA ALA A 84 -4.77 -1.20 -3.03
C ALA A 84 -5.05 -0.76 -4.48
N GLN A 85 -4.09 -0.10 -5.15
CA GLN A 85 -4.22 0.27 -6.56
C GLN A 85 -4.23 -0.93 -7.52
N GLY A 86 -3.76 -2.10 -7.06
CA GLY A 86 -3.71 -3.34 -7.84
C GLY A 86 -2.34 -3.64 -8.44
N GLU A 87 -2.20 -4.87 -8.96
CA GLU A 87 -0.90 -5.47 -9.30
C GLU A 87 -0.09 -4.67 -10.33
N GLU A 88 -0.75 -4.16 -11.37
CA GLU A 88 -0.07 -3.45 -12.46
C GLU A 88 0.54 -2.13 -11.98
N ILE A 89 -0.26 -1.31 -11.28
CA ILE A 89 0.20 -0.02 -10.74
C ILE A 89 1.30 -0.25 -9.70
N TYR A 90 1.10 -1.21 -8.80
CA TYR A 90 2.08 -1.59 -7.79
C TYR A 90 3.44 -1.96 -8.41
N ASN A 91 3.46 -2.88 -9.38
CA ASN A 91 4.71 -3.33 -10.01
C ASN A 91 5.38 -2.23 -10.86
N ASN A 92 4.58 -1.41 -11.53
CA ASN A 92 5.10 -0.26 -12.28
C ASN A 92 5.78 0.73 -11.35
N ALA A 93 5.16 1.03 -10.20
CA ALA A 93 5.73 1.92 -9.20
C ALA A 93 7.02 1.37 -8.58
N LEU A 94 7.14 0.06 -8.34
CA LEU A 94 8.40 -0.54 -7.89
C LEU A 94 9.56 -0.31 -8.88
N THR A 95 9.26 -0.18 -10.18
CA THR A 95 10.27 -0.03 -11.24
C THR A 95 10.52 1.44 -11.58
N ASP A 96 9.46 2.23 -11.66
CA ASP A 96 9.46 3.65 -12.02
C ASP A 96 8.52 4.43 -11.09
N PRO A 97 8.96 4.79 -9.86
CA PRO A 97 8.13 5.57 -8.94
C PRO A 97 7.68 6.91 -9.53
N ASP A 98 8.46 7.53 -10.43
CA ASP A 98 8.12 8.81 -11.06
C ASP A 98 6.91 8.69 -12.00
N GLY A 99 6.63 7.47 -12.49
CA GLY A 99 5.44 7.15 -13.29
C GLY A 99 4.12 7.32 -12.53
N LEU A 100 4.14 7.34 -11.19
CA LEU A 100 2.96 7.61 -10.37
C LEU A 100 2.36 9.00 -10.62
N SER A 101 3.12 9.94 -11.20
CA SER A 101 2.62 11.25 -11.59
C SER A 101 1.42 11.18 -12.55
N ALA A 102 1.26 10.06 -13.28
CA ALA A 102 0.15 9.85 -14.21
C ALA A 102 -1.19 9.48 -13.53
N LEU A 103 -1.19 9.18 -12.22
CA LEU A 103 -2.40 8.83 -11.48
C LEU A 103 -3.11 10.08 -10.96
N ASP A 104 -4.37 10.27 -11.36
CA ASP A 104 -5.16 11.42 -10.93
C ASP A 104 -5.62 11.34 -9.46
N ASN A 105 -5.69 10.13 -8.90
CA ASN A 105 -6.10 9.85 -7.52
C ASN A 105 -4.94 9.85 -6.52
N LEU A 106 -3.72 10.22 -6.96
CA LEU A 106 -2.57 10.42 -6.07
C LEU A 106 -2.56 11.87 -5.58
N VAL A 107 -3.18 12.11 -4.43
CA VAL A 107 -3.34 13.42 -3.80
C VAL A 107 -2.92 13.37 -2.33
N GLU A 108 -2.64 14.54 -1.76
CA GLU A 108 -2.32 14.74 -0.34
C GLU A 108 -3.46 14.26 0.58
N ASP A 109 -3.10 13.95 1.85
CA ASP A 109 -4.03 13.82 2.99
C ASP A 109 -5.11 12.74 2.83
N MET A 110 -4.75 11.63 2.19
CA MET A 110 -5.65 10.51 2.02
C MET A 110 -5.64 9.61 3.27
N GLU A 111 -6.81 9.16 3.71
CA GLU A 111 -7.00 8.22 4.83
C GLU A 111 -6.51 6.79 4.48
N TRP A 112 -5.20 6.64 4.25
CA TRP A 112 -4.54 5.40 3.83
C TRP A 112 -4.25 4.44 4.99
N GLU A 113 -4.28 4.91 6.24
CA GLU A 113 -3.91 4.18 7.46
C GLU A 113 -4.58 2.81 7.57
N GLY A 114 -5.85 2.71 7.18
CA GLY A 114 -6.63 1.52 7.47
C GLY A 114 -6.17 0.27 6.71
N TYR A 115 -5.57 0.39 5.53
CA TYR A 115 -5.21 -0.77 4.69
C TYR A 115 -4.32 -1.79 5.42
N GLY A 116 -3.34 -1.31 6.20
CA GLY A 116 -2.41 -2.17 6.94
C GLY A 116 -3.05 -2.97 8.08
N TYR A 117 -4.22 -2.54 8.57
CA TYR A 117 -4.88 -3.16 9.72
C TYR A 117 -6.18 -3.92 9.37
N LEU A 118 -6.62 -3.86 8.10
CA LEU A 118 -7.90 -4.42 7.66
C LEU A 118 -8.04 -5.92 7.96
N ALA A 119 -7.04 -6.73 7.58
CA ALA A 119 -7.13 -8.18 7.72
C ALA A 119 -7.21 -8.60 9.21
N MET A 120 -6.36 -8.01 10.06
CA MET A 120 -6.41 -8.18 11.53
C MET A 120 -7.79 -7.83 12.08
N THR A 121 -8.31 -6.66 11.70
CA THR A 121 -9.61 -6.16 12.19
C THR A 121 -10.76 -7.09 11.79
N VAL A 122 -10.79 -7.55 10.54
CA VAL A 122 -11.83 -8.46 10.05
C VAL A 122 -11.71 -9.84 10.70
N TYR A 123 -10.48 -10.35 10.87
CA TYR A 123 -10.23 -11.62 11.55
C TYR A 123 -10.75 -11.59 12.99
N GLU A 124 -10.39 -10.55 13.75
CA GLU A 124 -10.80 -10.41 15.15
C GLU A 124 -12.32 -10.30 15.26
N LYS A 125 -12.94 -9.46 14.43
CA LYS A 125 -14.41 -9.32 14.39
C LYS A 125 -15.11 -10.65 14.07
N LYS A 126 -14.51 -11.48 13.20
CA LYS A 126 -15.08 -12.75 12.75
C LYS A 126 -14.91 -13.88 13.76
N THR A 127 -13.77 -13.93 14.44
CA THR A 127 -13.39 -15.07 15.29
C THR A 127 -13.52 -14.78 16.78
N GLY A 128 -13.55 -13.50 17.17
CA GLY A 128 -13.45 -13.06 18.56
C GLY A 128 -12.05 -13.19 19.17
N HIS A 129 -11.02 -13.43 18.35
CA HIS A 129 -9.64 -13.63 18.80
C HIS A 129 -8.68 -12.80 17.96
N GLU A 130 -7.57 -12.38 18.57
CA GLU A 130 -6.47 -11.72 17.86
C GLU A 130 -5.90 -12.63 16.76
N MET A 131 -5.57 -12.04 15.61
CA MET A 131 -5.01 -12.81 14.50
C MET A 131 -3.62 -13.33 14.85
N PRO A 132 -3.32 -14.62 14.63
CA PRO A 132 -1.97 -15.13 14.83
C PRO A 132 -0.96 -14.40 13.93
N MET A 133 0.10 -13.88 14.54
CA MET A 133 1.14 -13.16 13.82
C MET A 133 2.01 -14.13 13.01
N ASN A 134 2.30 -13.77 11.75
CA ASN A 134 3.24 -14.54 10.95
C ASN A 134 4.67 -14.24 11.36
N GLN A 135 5.38 -15.24 11.87
CA GLN A 135 6.78 -15.12 12.29
C GLN A 135 7.77 -15.25 11.13
N GLU A 136 7.29 -15.62 9.93
CA GLU A 136 8.13 -15.86 8.76
C GLU A 136 8.29 -14.61 7.86
N THR A 137 7.51 -13.55 8.07
CA THR A 137 7.69 -12.29 7.34
C THR A 137 8.94 -11.59 7.85
N ASN A 138 10.04 -11.78 7.13
CA ASN A 138 11.31 -11.11 7.43
C ASN A 138 11.21 -9.63 7.02
N HIS A 139 10.87 -8.77 7.98
CA HIS A 139 10.83 -7.33 7.79
C HIS A 139 12.26 -6.79 7.89
N SER A 140 12.76 -6.16 6.82
CA SER A 140 14.02 -5.41 6.87
C SER A 140 13.86 -4.25 7.85
N SER A 141 14.90 -3.95 8.63
CA SER A 141 14.91 -2.78 9.51
C SER A 141 14.98 -1.46 8.74
N ASP A 142 15.51 -1.51 7.51
CA ASP A 142 15.80 -0.34 6.69
C ASP A 142 15.22 -0.51 5.28
N PRO A 143 14.80 0.59 4.61
CA PRO A 143 14.36 0.54 3.22
C PRO A 143 15.49 0.07 2.30
N SER A 144 15.14 -0.63 1.22
CA SER A 144 16.08 -0.94 0.15
C SER A 144 16.44 0.30 -0.68
N GLY A 145 17.46 0.15 -1.53
CA GLY A 145 17.88 1.20 -2.45
C GLY A 145 18.82 2.21 -1.78
N GLU A 146 18.91 3.39 -2.41
CA GLU A 146 19.77 4.48 -1.96
C GLU A 146 18.91 5.56 -1.30
N GLN A 147 19.27 5.92 -0.07
CA GLN A 147 18.69 7.08 0.60
C GLN A 147 19.08 8.36 -0.16
N TRP A 148 18.19 9.35 -0.13
CA TRP A 148 18.30 10.61 -0.83
C TRP A 148 18.26 11.79 0.17
N ASP A 149 18.80 12.92 -0.27
CA ASP A 149 18.61 14.22 0.38
C ASP A 149 17.48 15.01 -0.29
N GLU A 150 16.81 15.90 0.45
CA GLU A 150 15.61 16.60 -0.03
C GLU A 150 15.87 17.46 -1.29
N ASP A 151 17.07 18.01 -1.44
CA ASP A 151 17.49 18.77 -2.63
C ASP A 151 17.70 17.90 -3.87
N GLU A 152 17.70 16.58 -3.74
CA GLU A 152 17.82 15.64 -4.85
C GLU A 152 16.45 15.24 -5.44
N LEU A 153 15.34 15.51 -4.73
CA LEU A 153 13.99 15.05 -5.08
C LEU A 153 13.55 15.43 -6.49
N GLU A 154 13.77 16.69 -6.90
CA GLU A 154 13.44 17.17 -8.25
C GLU A 154 14.18 16.39 -9.33
N SER A 155 15.43 16.00 -9.07
CA SER A 155 16.24 15.22 -10.01
C SER A 155 15.90 13.73 -9.99
N LEU A 156 15.50 13.21 -8.82
CA LEU A 156 15.22 11.80 -8.59
C LEU A 156 13.85 11.40 -9.18
N LEU A 157 12.84 12.26 -9.01
CA LEU A 157 11.45 12.07 -9.43
C LEU A 157 10.89 13.36 -10.07
N PRO A 158 11.36 13.72 -11.27
CA PRO A 158 11.07 15.02 -11.89
C PRO A 158 9.59 15.22 -12.24
N LYS A 159 8.86 14.18 -12.66
CA LYS A 159 7.44 14.33 -13.03
C LYS A 159 6.57 14.49 -11.79
N LEU A 160 6.84 13.73 -10.73
CA LEU A 160 6.15 13.89 -9.45
C LEU A 160 6.43 15.26 -8.85
N SER A 161 7.70 15.69 -8.84
CA SER A 161 8.09 17.00 -8.30
C SER A 161 7.39 18.13 -9.03
N GLN A 162 7.39 18.11 -10.37
CA GLN A 162 6.65 19.07 -11.20
C GLN A 162 5.15 19.08 -10.90
N LYS A 163 4.54 17.90 -10.69
CA LYS A 163 3.10 17.77 -10.43
C LYS A 163 2.70 18.34 -9.07
N HIS A 164 3.54 18.15 -8.05
CA HIS A 164 3.25 18.52 -6.66
C HIS A 164 3.92 19.84 -6.23
N GLY A 165 4.65 20.52 -7.13
CA GLY A 165 5.18 21.85 -6.88
C GLY A 165 6.45 21.90 -6.03
N TRP A 166 7.26 20.84 -6.11
CA TRP A 166 8.61 20.76 -5.56
C TRP A 166 9.65 21.37 -6.49
#